data_AF-A0A7X8AUE0-F1
#
_entry.id   AF-A0A7X8AUE0-F1
#
_cell.length_a   1.000
_cell.length_b   1.000
_cell.length_c   1.000
_cell.angle_alpha   90.00
_cell.angle_beta   90.00
_cell.angle_gamma   90.00
#
_symmetry.space_group_name_H-M   'P 1'
#
loop_
_entity.id
_entity.type
_entity.pdbx_description
1 polymer ?
#
loop_
_entity_poly.entity_id
_entity_poly.type
_entity_poly.pdbx_seq_one_letter_code
_entity_poly.pdbx_strand_id
1 'polypeptide(L)'
;MYVTVNLSSRKAGAIKCFLEKFYEKELDIDDGVEQWIYVYRKPLDAIEMISTVIDNNDKHKISVCVQVDKNDVHPVTYENYNDIIKALLYLYYKEEIHKESI
;
A
#
# COMPACT_ATOMS: atom_id res chain seq x y z
N MET A 1 -6.17 -2.37 -14.59
CA MET A 1 -6.51 -2.02 -13.21
C MET A 1 -5.42 -1.15 -12.60
N TYR A 2 -5.72 -0.35 -11.58
CA TYR A 2 -4.72 0.26 -10.69
C TYR A 2 -5.12 0.10 -9.22
N VAL A 3 -4.13 0.15 -8.32
CA VAL A 3 -4.30 0.07 -6.87
C VAL A 3 -3.77 1.34 -6.23
N THR A 4 -4.64 2.09 -5.56
CA THR A 4 -4.23 3.24 -4.76
C THR A 4 -3.97 2.76 -3.33
N VAL A 5 -2.78 3.05 -2.81
CA VAL A 5 -2.43 2.86 -1.40
C VAL A 5 -2.38 4.21 -0.73
N ASN A 6 -3.06 4.35 0.39
CA ASN A 6 -3.03 5.53 1.25
C ASN A 6 -2.43 5.14 2.60
N LEU A 7 -1.31 5.76 2.94
CA LEU A 7 -0.70 5.67 4.26
C LEU A 7 -1.06 6.92 5.05
N SER A 8 -1.45 6.75 6.31
CA SER A 8 -1.77 7.86 7.20
C SER A 8 -1.20 7.66 8.60
N SER A 9 -0.73 8.74 9.21
CA SER A 9 -0.28 8.73 10.60
C SER A 9 -0.45 10.10 11.23
N ARG A 10 -0.81 10.12 12.52
CA ARG A 10 -0.85 11.34 13.34
C ARG A 10 0.48 11.63 14.03
N LYS A 11 1.48 10.75 13.86
CA LYS A 11 2.81 10.93 14.42
C LYS A 11 3.67 11.65 13.39
N ALA A 12 4.07 12.88 13.70
CA ALA A 12 5.00 13.65 12.87
C ALA A 12 6.27 12.83 12.56
N GLY A 13 6.69 12.87 11.30
CA GLY A 13 7.85 12.16 10.76
C GLY A 13 7.65 10.66 10.56
N ALA A 14 6.53 10.07 10.98
CA ALA A 14 6.34 8.62 10.88
C ALA A 14 6.29 8.13 9.43
N ILE A 15 5.55 8.83 8.57
CA ILE A 15 5.44 8.52 7.14
C ILE A 15 6.79 8.67 6.46
N LYS A 16 7.47 9.81 6.64
CA LYS A 16 8.80 10.05 6.07
C LYS A 16 9.79 8.97 6.50
N CYS A 17 9.93 8.73 7.80
CA CYS A 17 10.86 7.73 8.33
C CYS A 17 10.56 6.31 7.80
N PHE A 18 9.28 5.96 7.63
CA PHE A 18 8.90 4.70 7.02
C PHE A 18 9.29 4.65 5.53
N LEU A 19 8.94 5.67 4.75
CA LEU A 19 9.19 5.69 3.31
C LEU A 19 10.70 5.77 2.98
N GLU A 20 11.48 6.50 3.76
CA GLU A 20 12.94 6.57 3.58
C GLU A 20 13.61 5.21 3.79
N LYS A 21 13.12 4.43 4.78
CA LYS A 21 13.57 3.06 4.99
C LYS A 21 13.08 2.12 3.89
N PHE A 22 11.83 2.25 3.48
CA PHE A 22 11.23 1.42 2.44
C PHE A 22 11.94 1.59 1.10
N TYR A 23 12.30 2.83 0.72
CA TYR A 23 12.98 3.15 -0.52
C TYR A 23 14.51 3.22 -0.40
N GLU A 24 15.05 2.97 0.80
CA GLU A 24 16.48 3.04 1.12
C GLU A 24 17.15 4.36 0.67
N LYS A 25 16.46 5.48 0.82
CA LYS A 25 16.96 6.81 0.44
C LYS A 25 16.30 7.93 1.24
N GLU A 26 16.98 9.04 1.38
CA GLU A 26 16.39 10.26 1.93
C GLU A 26 15.33 10.81 0.98
N LEU A 27 14.24 11.33 1.56
CA LEU A 27 13.12 11.88 0.83
C LEU A 27 12.90 13.33 1.27
N ASP A 28 12.70 14.21 0.28
CA ASP A 28 12.30 15.59 0.53
C ASP A 28 10.79 15.64 0.83
N ILE A 29 10.43 15.15 2.02
CA ILE A 29 9.08 15.10 2.57
C ILE A 29 9.10 15.86 3.90
N ASP A 30 8.10 16.70 4.11
CA ASP A 30 7.92 17.44 5.36
C ASP A 30 7.54 16.49 6.51
N ASP A 31 8.07 16.74 7.70
CA ASP A 31 7.80 15.90 8.87
C ASP A 31 6.33 16.01 9.34
N GLY A 32 5.60 17.05 8.95
CA GLY A 32 4.18 17.25 9.21
C GLY A 32 3.25 16.49 8.26
N VAL A 33 3.77 15.70 7.31
CA VAL A 33 2.93 14.92 6.39
C VAL A 33 2.15 13.84 7.15
N GLU A 34 0.83 14.02 7.20
CA GLU A 34 -0.10 13.09 7.83
C GLU A 34 -0.63 12.01 6.88
N GLN A 35 -0.51 12.23 5.56
CA GLN A 35 -0.99 11.32 4.53
C GLN A 35 -0.06 11.24 3.33
N TRP A 36 0.14 10.03 2.83
CA TRP A 36 0.86 9.77 1.59
C TRP A 36 0.03 8.82 0.72
N ILE A 37 -0.10 9.16 -0.56
CA ILE A 37 -0.94 8.42 -1.52
C ILE A 37 -0.09 8.08 -2.73
N TYR A 38 -0.16 6.83 -3.15
CA TYR A 38 0.49 6.37 -4.38
C TYR A 38 -0.40 5.43 -5.18
N VAL A 39 -0.34 5.56 -6.49
CA VAL A 39 -1.13 4.77 -7.44
C VAL A 39 -0.22 3.77 -8.14
N TYR A 40 -0.36 2.51 -7.79
CA TYR A 40 0.36 1.39 -8.40
C TYR A 40 -0.39 0.88 -9.62
N ARG A 41 0.31 0.75 -10.75
CA ARG A 41 -0.25 0.14 -11.97
C ARG A 41 -0.22 -1.39 -11.95
N LYS A 42 0.60 -1.97 -11.07
CA LYS A 42 0.69 -3.42 -10.85
C LYS A 42 0.30 -3.71 -9.40
N PRO A 43 -0.69 -4.60 -9.16
CA PRO A 43 -1.07 -5.00 -7.80
C PRO A 43 0.09 -5.59 -6.99
N LEU A 44 1.02 -6.29 -7.64
CA LEU A 44 2.20 -6.86 -6.99
C LEU A 44 3.05 -5.79 -6.28
N ASP A 45 3.30 -4.66 -6.95
CA ASP A 45 4.06 -3.54 -6.38
C ASP A 45 3.33 -2.94 -5.17
N ALA A 46 1.99 -2.92 -5.19
CA ALA A 46 1.19 -2.47 -4.03
C ALA A 46 1.27 -3.45 -2.85
N ILE A 47 1.31 -4.76 -3.12
CA ILE A 47 1.40 -5.80 -2.08
C ILE A 47 2.67 -5.65 -1.25
N GLU A 48 3.79 -5.32 -1.87
CA GLU A 48 5.07 -5.09 -1.17
C GLU A 48 4.94 -3.95 -0.14
N MET A 49 4.38 -2.81 -0.57
CA MET A 49 4.11 -1.67 0.32
C MET A 49 3.16 -2.04 1.47
N ILE A 50 2.02 -2.67 1.14
CA ILE A 50 1.00 -3.03 2.14
C ILE A 50 1.58 -4.01 3.18
N SER A 51 2.25 -5.07 2.73
CA SER A 51 2.84 -6.08 3.62
C SER A 51 3.89 -5.46 4.54
N THR A 52 4.77 -4.62 3.98
CA THR A 52 5.85 -3.99 4.76
C THR A 52 5.33 -3.04 5.84
N VAL A 53 4.26 -2.29 5.54
CA VAL A 53 3.59 -1.44 6.54
C VAL A 53 2.96 -2.29 7.63
N ILE A 54 2.21 -3.35 7.27
CA ILE A 54 1.53 -4.21 8.25
C ILE A 54 2.52 -4.93 9.17
N ASP A 55 3.61 -5.47 8.62
CA ASP A 55 4.65 -6.18 9.36
C ASP A 55 5.42 -5.29 10.35
N ASN A 56 5.38 -3.97 10.15
CA ASN A 56 6.07 -2.98 11.00
C ASN A 56 5.10 -1.99 11.67
N ASN A 57 3.80 -2.29 11.66
CA ASN A 57 2.78 -1.36 12.13
C ASN A 57 2.90 -1.07 13.64
N ASP A 58 3.33 -2.06 14.40
CA ASP A 58 3.66 -1.96 15.83
C ASP A 58 4.72 -0.88 16.13
N LYS A 59 5.68 -0.68 15.22
CA LYS A 59 6.77 0.31 15.36
C LYS A 59 6.40 1.70 14.85
N HIS A 60 5.63 1.77 13.76
CA HIS A 60 5.46 3.02 13.02
C HIS A 60 4.10 3.71 13.24
N LYS A 61 3.08 3.01 13.76
CA LYS A 61 1.71 3.56 13.94
C LYS A 61 1.20 4.22 12.64
N ILE A 62 1.30 3.49 11.54
CA ILE A 62 0.83 3.93 10.21
C ILE A 62 -0.40 3.10 9.85
N SER A 63 -1.51 3.77 9.61
CA SER A 63 -2.71 3.15 9.05
C SER A 63 -2.59 3.10 7.54
N VAL A 64 -3.03 1.98 6.94
CA VAL A 64 -3.02 1.78 5.49
C VAL A 64 -4.44 1.51 4.99
N CYS A 65 -4.80 2.15 3.89
CA CYS A 65 -6.02 1.89 3.14
C CYS A 65 -5.68 1.58 1.68
N VAL A 66 -6.49 0.75 1.06
CA VAL A 66 -6.35 0.35 -0.35
C VAL A 66 -7.63 0.64 -1.12
N GLN A 67 -7.48 1.02 -2.38
CA GLN A 67 -8.59 1.19 -3.31
C GLN A 67 -8.21 0.57 -4.65
N VAL A 68 -9.08 -0.26 -5.21
CA VAL A 68 -8.90 -0.84 -6.55
C VAL A 68 -9.73 -0.04 -7.55
N ASP A 69 -9.07 0.49 -8.58
CA ASP A 69 -9.64 1.42 -9.56
C ASP A 69 -10.40 2.58 -8.91
N LYS A 70 -11.73 2.65 -9.08
CA LYS A 70 -12.59 3.71 -8.51
C LYS A 70 -13.62 3.14 -7.53
N ASN A 71 -13.37 1.95 -6.99
CA ASN A 71 -14.26 1.30 -6.03
C ASN A 71 -14.06 1.87 -4.61
N ASP A 72 -14.65 1.21 -3.62
CA ASP A 72 -14.56 1.62 -2.23
C ASP A 72 -13.12 1.57 -1.69
N VAL A 73 -12.87 2.44 -0.71
CA VAL A 73 -11.62 2.47 0.04
C VAL A 73 -11.74 1.48 1.19
N HIS A 74 -10.82 0.53 1.27
CA HIS A 74 -10.80 -0.51 2.29
C HIS A 74 -9.63 -0.31 3.25
N PRO A 75 -9.87 -0.18 4.57
CA PRO A 75 -8.78 -0.20 5.54
C PRO A 75 -8.15 -1.59 5.61
N VAL A 76 -6.82 -1.62 5.68
CA VAL A 76 -6.05 -2.85 5.88
C VAL A 76 -5.71 -2.97 7.36
N THR A 77 -6.05 -4.10 7.96
CA THR A 77 -5.82 -4.43 9.37
C THR A 77 -5.10 -5.76 9.48
N TYR A 78 -4.59 -6.07 10.68
CA TYR A 78 -3.91 -7.35 10.93
C TYR A 78 -4.85 -8.55 10.73
N GLU A 79 -6.16 -8.36 10.86
CA GLU A 79 -7.16 -9.40 10.68
C GLU A 79 -7.49 -9.65 9.21
N ASN A 80 -7.41 -8.61 8.35
CA ASN A 80 -7.87 -8.70 6.95
C ASN A 80 -6.74 -8.63 5.89
N TYR A 81 -5.50 -8.31 6.27
CA TYR A 81 -4.43 -8.08 5.30
C TYR A 81 -4.19 -9.29 4.38
N ASN A 82 -4.27 -10.51 4.92
CA ASN A 82 -4.11 -11.73 4.15
C ASN A 82 -5.18 -11.87 3.05
N ASP A 83 -6.42 -11.49 3.33
CA ASP A 83 -7.51 -11.58 2.35
C ASP A 83 -7.39 -10.48 1.29
N ILE A 84 -6.93 -9.29 1.68
CA ILE A 84 -6.61 -8.20 0.75
C ILE A 84 -5.47 -8.61 -0.19
N ILE A 85 -4.38 -9.20 0.34
CA ILE A 85 -3.27 -9.69 -0.48
C ILE A 85 -3.75 -10.77 -1.46
N LYS A 86 -4.54 -11.74 -1.01
CA LYS A 86 -5.11 -12.77 -1.89
C LYS A 86 -5.99 -12.15 -2.98
N ALA A 87 -6.80 -11.16 -2.66
CA ALA A 87 -7.64 -10.47 -3.64
C ALA A 87 -6.80 -9.75 -4.70
N LEU A 88 -5.74 -9.03 -4.29
CA LEU A 88 -4.82 -8.35 -5.21
C LEU A 88 -4.05 -9.34 -6.11
N LEU A 89 -3.60 -10.48 -5.56
CA LEU A 89 -2.97 -11.56 -6.33
C LEU A 89 -3.94 -12.16 -7.34
N TYR A 90 -5.18 -12.44 -6.93
CA TYR A 90 -6.21 -12.96 -7.82
C TYR A 90 -6.47 -12.02 -9.00
N LEU A 91 -6.58 -10.71 -8.73
CA LEU A 91 -6.79 -9.71 -9.77
C LEU A 91 -5.59 -9.61 -10.72
N TYR A 92 -4.36 -9.71 -10.22
CA TYR A 92 -3.16 -9.76 -11.04
C TYR A 92 -3.18 -10.96 -12.01
N TYR A 93 -3.35 -12.18 -11.49
CA TYR A 93 -3.36 -13.38 -12.35
C TYR A 93 -4.52 -13.40 -13.33
N LYS A 94 -5.69 -12.85 -12.95
CA LYS A 94 -6.82 -12.72 -13.87
C LYS A 94 -6.51 -11.80 -15.06
N GLU A 95 -5.81 -10.68 -14.84
CA GLU A 95 -5.38 -9.81 -15.93
C GLU A 95 -4.34 -10.49 -16.84
N GLU A 96 -3.39 -11.25 -16.26
CA GLU A 96 -2.36 -11.95 -17.05
C GLU A 96 -2.96 -13.06 -17.93
N ILE A 97 -3.88 -13.88 -17.40
CA ILE A 97 -4.59 -14.92 -18.19
C ILE A 97 -5.33 -14.30 -19.39
N HIS A 98 -5.90 -13.11 -19.21
CA HIS A 98 -6.61 -12.44 -20.30
C HIS A 98 -5.67 -11.90 -21.39
N LYS A 99 -4.42 -11.54 -21.05
CA LYS A 99 -3.41 -11.08 -22.02
C LYS A 99 -2.85 -12.23 -22.87
N GLU A 100 -2.72 -13.43 -22.31
CA GLU A 100 -2.22 -14.62 -23.06
C GLU A 100 -3.25 -15.20 -24.04
N SER A 101 -4.52 -14.82 -23.89
CA SER A 101 -5.63 -15.32 -24.72
C SER A 101 -5.93 -14.47 -25.96
N ILE A 102 -5.11 -13.44 -26.26
CA ILE A 102 -5.27 -12.47 -27.35
C ILE A 102 -4.10 -12.57 -28.33
#